data_AF-A0A0S4IU85-F1
#
_entry.id   AF-A0A0S4IU85-F1
#
_cell.length_a   1.000
_cell.length_b   1.000
_cell.length_c   1.000
_cell.angle_alpha   90.00
_cell.angle_beta   90.00
_cell.angle_gamma   90.00
#
_symmetry.space_group_name_H-M   'P 1'
#
loop_
_entity.id
_entity.type
_entity.pdbx_description
1 polymer ?
#
loop_
_entity_poly.entity_id
_entity_poly.type
_entity_poly.pdbx_seq_one_letter_code
_entity_poly.pdbx_strand_id
1 'polypeptide(L)'
;VKDVVFERLSDEALHDPQTGVPPPLPRIHTDRPDAPAATVAHSDSQPNVVEPYSAGQTQTQITRTSAKTVNIMRFPESLPAPNHQFNRGFVDAGFQRTRALSPQEVLTVRGEVKDATQRFWKQFPSYYRLVSDPVCRGKMIGDFCCPDGQLVRGRVYRRFYGDHNTTPAHYSMRWQHVGGWRLLRRLRKGSLFPSDVPLYSVAPFPQIDYPNTLIGKKLTPLEKTAMALNSPMDIMSVPDSELGVEDLKAKRVMQRDLEQEAKAQEELNNIFGANAGENQQPVVDGRKPISAEQWHDAVRKAKQRVVRHSQKAVPNAAKTRNATRRLRVQSRKQTMANRRRDY
;
A
#
# COMPACT_ATOMS: atom_id res chain seq x y z
N VAL A 1 17.92 -56.79 -17.75
CA VAL A 1 17.06 -57.19 -18.89
C VAL A 1 17.82 -57.12 -20.21
N LYS A 2 18.57 -56.02 -20.48
CA LYS A 2 19.40 -55.84 -21.70
C LYS A 2 20.16 -57.11 -22.13
N ASP A 3 21.00 -57.68 -21.28
CA ASP A 3 21.91 -58.77 -21.70
C ASP A 3 21.33 -60.19 -21.57
N VAL A 4 20.10 -60.31 -21.06
CA VAL A 4 19.42 -61.61 -20.87
C VAL A 4 18.28 -61.80 -21.86
N VAL A 5 17.63 -60.71 -22.25
CA VAL A 5 16.48 -60.72 -23.16
C VAL A 5 16.87 -60.32 -24.59
N PHE A 6 17.93 -59.54 -24.76
CA PHE A 6 18.37 -59.08 -26.06
C PHE A 6 19.80 -59.56 -26.32
N GLU A 7 19.98 -60.30 -27.41
CA GLU A 7 21.30 -60.72 -27.86
C GLU A 7 22.01 -59.52 -28.50
N ARG A 8 23.01 -58.96 -27.80
CA ARG A 8 23.87 -57.84 -28.24
C ARG A 8 23.08 -56.56 -28.58
N LEU A 9 22.24 -56.08 -27.65
CA LEU A 9 21.47 -54.86 -27.84
C LEU A 9 22.36 -53.64 -28.12
N SER A 10 22.09 -52.98 -29.25
CA SER A 10 22.73 -51.75 -29.70
C SER A 10 22.56 -50.61 -28.70
N ASP A 11 23.60 -49.79 -28.55
CA ASP A 11 23.60 -48.67 -27.59
C ASP A 11 22.63 -47.53 -27.94
N GLU A 12 22.13 -47.48 -29.19
CA GLU A 12 21.05 -46.58 -29.60
C GLU A 12 19.76 -46.80 -28.79
N ALA A 13 19.49 -48.05 -28.37
CA ALA A 13 18.29 -48.40 -27.61
C ALA A 13 18.39 -47.98 -26.12
N LEU A 14 19.58 -47.58 -25.66
CA LEU A 14 19.80 -47.03 -24.32
C LEU A 14 20.11 -45.54 -24.33
N HIS A 15 20.24 -44.96 -25.53
CA HIS A 15 20.53 -43.55 -25.65
C HIS A 15 19.24 -42.78 -25.43
N ASP A 16 19.23 -41.84 -24.47
CA ASP A 16 18.10 -40.94 -24.27
C ASP A 16 17.96 -40.04 -25.51
N PRO A 17 16.84 -40.14 -26.27
CA PRO A 17 16.68 -39.32 -27.46
C PRO A 17 16.51 -37.86 -27.04
N GLN A 18 17.49 -37.01 -27.35
CA GLN A 18 17.37 -35.56 -27.23
C GLN A 18 16.50 -35.00 -28.36
N THR A 19 15.20 -35.31 -28.33
CA THR A 19 14.22 -34.67 -29.22
C THR A 19 13.73 -33.38 -28.58
N GLY A 20 14.33 -32.26 -29.00
CA GLY A 20 13.94 -30.91 -28.63
C GLY A 20 14.27 -29.92 -29.76
N VAL A 21 13.59 -28.77 -29.74
CA VAL A 21 13.76 -27.56 -30.59
C VAL A 21 15.20 -27.41 -31.11
N PRO A 22 15.42 -27.02 -32.39
CA PRO A 22 16.73 -27.07 -33.05
C PRO A 22 17.86 -26.55 -32.17
N PRO A 23 19.01 -27.26 -32.13
CA PRO A 23 20.11 -26.89 -31.27
C PRO A 23 20.57 -25.47 -31.61
N PRO A 24 20.68 -24.55 -30.63
CA PRO A 24 21.21 -23.24 -30.88
C PRO A 24 22.63 -23.40 -31.43
N LEU A 25 22.92 -22.73 -32.55
CA LEU A 25 24.25 -22.72 -33.17
C LEU A 25 25.31 -22.44 -32.08
N PRO A 26 26.42 -23.18 -32.06
CA PRO A 26 27.46 -22.99 -31.06
C PRO A 26 27.94 -21.55 -31.10
N ARG A 27 27.73 -20.83 -30.00
CA ARG A 27 28.30 -19.50 -29.81
C ARG A 27 29.82 -19.67 -29.82
N ILE A 28 30.47 -19.06 -30.82
CA ILE A 28 31.92 -18.88 -30.82
C ILE A 28 32.29 -18.25 -29.48
N HIS A 29 33.19 -18.90 -28.75
CA HIS A 29 33.60 -18.56 -27.39
C HIS A 29 33.72 -17.05 -27.15
N THR A 30 32.78 -16.52 -26.38
CA THR A 30 33.01 -15.33 -25.56
C THR A 30 32.69 -15.73 -24.14
N ASP A 31 33.72 -15.81 -23.31
CA ASP A 31 33.60 -16.05 -21.87
C ASP A 31 32.69 -14.97 -21.25
N ARG A 32 31.43 -15.34 -21.01
CA ARG A 32 30.56 -14.57 -20.13
C ARG A 32 29.57 -15.52 -19.46
N PRO A 33 29.58 -15.63 -18.12
CA PRO A 33 28.66 -16.51 -17.42
C PRO A 33 27.22 -16.00 -17.59
N ASP A 34 26.34 -16.91 -18.01
CA ASP A 34 24.90 -16.67 -18.15
C ASP A 34 24.28 -16.30 -16.80
N ALA A 35 23.56 -15.18 -16.78
CA ALA A 35 22.67 -14.80 -15.69
C ALA A 35 21.21 -14.81 -16.20
N PRO A 36 20.21 -15.14 -15.37
CA PRO A 36 18.82 -15.17 -15.79
C PRO A 36 18.29 -13.72 -15.83
N ALA A 37 18.43 -13.06 -16.98
CA ALA A 37 17.75 -11.82 -17.25
C ALA A 37 16.33 -12.14 -17.76
N ALA A 38 15.32 -11.79 -16.97
CA ALA A 38 13.93 -11.85 -17.39
C ALA A 38 13.75 -11.10 -18.73
N THR A 39 13.14 -11.78 -19.69
CA THR A 39 13.03 -11.44 -21.13
C THR A 39 12.25 -10.16 -21.48
N VAL A 40 11.94 -9.30 -20.50
CA VAL A 40 11.27 -8.02 -20.74
C VAL A 40 12.29 -6.86 -20.93
N ALA A 41 13.56 -7.06 -20.56
CA ALA A 41 14.58 -6.01 -20.60
C ALA A 41 15.27 -5.78 -21.97
N HIS A 42 14.86 -6.46 -23.05
CA HIS A 42 15.59 -6.42 -24.33
C HIS A 42 14.93 -5.61 -25.46
N SER A 43 13.75 -5.01 -25.26
CA SER A 43 13.18 -4.09 -26.26
C SER A 43 13.51 -2.61 -26.03
N ASP A 44 14.07 -2.25 -24.86
CA ASP A 44 14.40 -0.86 -24.51
C ASP A 44 15.90 -0.51 -24.67
N SER A 45 16.72 -1.46 -25.13
CA SER A 45 18.13 -1.20 -25.48
C SER A 45 18.29 -0.63 -26.90
N GLN A 46 17.89 0.64 -27.08
CA GLN A 46 18.18 1.53 -28.22
C GLN A 46 18.63 2.90 -27.65
N PRO A 47 19.39 3.73 -28.40
CA PRO A 47 20.57 4.41 -27.89
C PRO A 47 20.26 5.50 -26.85
N ASN A 48 21.01 5.47 -25.75
CA ASN A 48 21.07 6.47 -24.67
C ASN A 48 19.97 6.45 -23.60
N VAL A 49 19.48 5.28 -23.19
CA VAL A 49 18.89 5.16 -21.84
C VAL A 49 20.02 5.32 -20.83
N VAL A 50 20.13 6.51 -20.23
CA VAL A 50 21.06 6.76 -19.13
C VAL A 50 20.42 6.20 -17.88
N GLU A 51 20.98 5.12 -17.33
CA GLU A 51 20.62 4.64 -16.00
C GLU A 51 20.84 5.78 -14.99
N PRO A 52 19.79 6.31 -14.35
CA PRO A 52 19.94 7.38 -13.37
C PRO A 52 20.62 6.95 -12.06
N TYR A 53 20.89 5.66 -11.86
CA TYR A 53 21.42 5.15 -10.59
C TYR A 53 22.54 4.16 -10.86
N SER A 54 23.61 4.26 -10.04
CA SER A 54 24.79 3.39 -9.94
C SER A 54 24.89 2.36 -11.07
N ALA A 55 25.71 2.63 -12.08
CA ALA A 55 25.97 1.75 -13.21
C ALA A 55 25.93 0.27 -12.80
N GLY A 56 24.82 -0.43 -13.11
CA GLY A 56 24.63 -1.85 -12.77
C GLY A 56 23.44 -2.26 -11.91
N GLN A 57 22.44 -1.43 -11.60
CA GLN A 57 21.25 -1.83 -10.82
C GLN A 57 19.95 -1.88 -11.64
N THR A 58 19.82 -2.88 -12.52
CA THR A 58 18.53 -3.24 -13.17
C THR A 58 17.67 -4.19 -12.34
N GLN A 59 18.15 -4.63 -11.17
CA GLN A 59 17.47 -5.64 -10.36
C GLN A 59 16.72 -5.02 -9.19
N THR A 60 15.45 -5.43 -9.04
CA THR A 60 14.64 -5.10 -7.88
C THR A 60 15.25 -5.75 -6.65
N GLN A 61 15.77 -4.96 -5.69
CA GLN A 61 16.38 -5.51 -4.49
C GLN A 61 15.35 -5.53 -3.35
N ILE A 62 15.14 -6.70 -2.76
CA ILE A 62 14.25 -6.89 -1.62
C ILE A 62 15.11 -7.20 -0.40
N THR A 63 15.27 -6.21 0.47
CA THR A 63 16.15 -6.32 1.65
C THR A 63 15.32 -6.47 2.91
N ARG A 64 15.47 -7.60 3.62
CA ARG A 64 14.74 -7.84 4.87
C ARG A 64 15.28 -6.95 5.99
N THR A 65 14.41 -6.15 6.59
CA THR A 65 14.79 -5.23 7.70
C THR A 65 14.35 -5.75 9.07
N SER A 66 13.29 -6.57 9.12
CA SER A 66 12.87 -7.27 10.33
C SER A 66 12.16 -8.57 9.98
N ALA A 67 11.75 -9.35 10.99
CA ALA A 67 10.97 -10.56 10.78
C ALA A 67 9.70 -10.31 9.94
N LYS A 68 9.07 -9.13 10.08
CA LYS A 68 7.79 -8.78 9.43
C LYS A 68 7.91 -7.68 8.36
N THR A 69 9.08 -7.08 8.18
CA THR A 69 9.25 -5.93 7.27
C THR A 69 10.39 -6.11 6.30
N VAL A 70 10.17 -5.66 5.07
CA VAL A 70 11.16 -5.64 3.98
C VAL A 70 11.25 -4.24 3.38
N ASN A 71 12.40 -3.89 2.82
CA ASN A 71 12.56 -2.74 1.94
C ASN A 71 12.50 -3.25 0.50
N ILE A 72 11.70 -2.60 -0.33
CA ILE A 72 11.63 -2.85 -1.76
C ILE A 72 12.35 -1.68 -2.43
N MET A 73 13.60 -1.92 -2.81
CA MET A 73 14.48 -0.94 -3.44
C MET A 73 14.39 -1.15 -4.95
N ARG A 74 13.49 -0.37 -5.56
CA ARG A 74 13.36 -0.21 -7.01
C ARG A 74 13.59 1.25 -7.32
N PHE A 75 14.24 1.54 -8.43
CA PHE A 75 14.49 2.91 -8.84
C PHE A 75 13.96 3.12 -10.26
N PRO A 76 13.20 4.20 -10.50
CA PRO A 76 12.58 4.40 -11.81
C PRO A 76 13.64 4.79 -12.84
N GLU A 77 13.66 4.09 -13.97
CA GLU A 77 14.55 4.41 -15.08
C GLU A 77 14.23 5.82 -15.63
N SER A 78 15.25 6.67 -15.73
CA SER A 78 15.10 8.00 -16.28
C SER A 78 15.34 7.92 -17.77
N LEU A 79 14.29 8.17 -18.54
CA LEU A 79 14.42 8.23 -19.98
C LEU A 79 15.09 9.56 -20.37
N PRO A 80 15.98 9.57 -21.36
CA PRO A 80 16.54 10.80 -21.90
C PRO A 80 15.41 11.68 -22.44
N ALA A 81 15.54 12.99 -22.25
CA ALA A 81 14.59 13.95 -22.81
C ALA A 81 14.65 13.93 -24.36
N PRO A 82 13.52 14.14 -25.06
CA PRO A 82 13.49 14.20 -26.51
C PRO A 82 14.42 15.29 -27.08
N ASN A 83 15.13 14.95 -28.16
CA ASN A 83 16.15 15.79 -28.75
C ASN A 83 15.61 16.78 -29.81
N HIS A 84 14.59 17.56 -29.47
CA HIS A 84 14.05 18.62 -30.34
C HIS A 84 14.56 20.01 -29.96
N GLN A 85 14.45 20.97 -30.90
CA GLN A 85 14.99 22.33 -30.74
C GLN A 85 14.55 23.05 -29.47
N PHE A 86 13.31 22.83 -28.99
CA PHE A 86 12.80 23.52 -27.80
C PHE A 86 13.37 23.02 -26.46
N ASN A 87 13.88 21.78 -26.40
CA ASN A 87 14.58 21.23 -25.23
C ASN A 87 16.07 21.59 -25.25
N ARG A 88 16.62 21.91 -26.43
CA ARG A 88 17.99 22.41 -26.57
C ARG A 88 18.08 23.85 -26.07
N GLY A 89 19.14 24.16 -25.33
CA GLY A 89 19.33 25.50 -24.76
C GLY A 89 18.30 25.90 -23.72
N PHE A 90 17.62 24.91 -23.09
CA PHE A 90 16.68 25.18 -22.00
C PHE A 90 17.41 25.70 -20.76
N VAL A 91 16.94 26.81 -20.20
CA VAL A 91 17.53 27.42 -18.99
C VAL A 91 17.07 26.66 -17.75
N ASP A 92 17.86 25.70 -17.28
CA ASP A 92 17.58 24.91 -16.06
C ASP A 92 17.97 25.66 -14.78
N ALA A 93 19.15 26.29 -14.75
CA ALA A 93 19.71 26.90 -13.53
C ALA A 93 18.93 28.13 -13.02
N GLY A 94 18.23 28.85 -13.90
CA GLY A 94 17.55 30.09 -13.55
C GLY A 94 16.19 29.90 -12.86
N PHE A 95 15.48 28.78 -13.13
CA PHE A 95 14.09 28.49 -12.72
C PHE A 95 13.02 29.57 -13.00
N GLN A 96 13.41 30.76 -13.44
CA GLN A 96 12.57 31.90 -13.79
C GLN A 96 12.75 32.18 -15.29
N ARG A 97 11.95 31.49 -16.10
CA ARG A 97 11.92 31.74 -17.56
C ARG A 97 10.87 32.79 -17.88
N THR A 98 11.28 33.81 -18.63
CA THR A 98 10.40 34.86 -19.19
C THR A 98 10.24 34.76 -20.70
N ARG A 99 10.82 33.72 -21.34
CA ARG A 99 10.69 33.45 -22.78
C ARG A 99 9.23 33.21 -23.15
N ALA A 100 8.75 33.93 -24.17
CA ALA A 100 7.42 33.70 -24.73
C ALA A 100 7.30 32.28 -25.33
N LEU A 101 6.18 31.60 -25.06
CA LEU A 101 5.91 30.26 -25.56
C LEU A 101 5.25 30.33 -26.93
N SER A 102 5.92 29.77 -27.95
CA SER A 102 5.36 29.66 -29.30
C SER A 102 4.28 28.58 -29.37
N PRO A 103 3.21 28.74 -30.18
CA PRO A 103 2.25 27.67 -30.43
C PRO A 103 2.92 26.38 -30.95
N GLN A 104 4.00 26.50 -31.73
CA GLN A 104 4.75 25.35 -32.24
C GLN A 104 5.50 24.61 -31.12
N GLU A 105 6.00 25.34 -30.11
CA GLU A 105 6.60 24.74 -28.90
C GLU A 105 5.54 23.93 -28.15
N VAL A 106 4.34 24.50 -27.97
CA VAL A 106 3.22 23.83 -27.28
C VAL A 106 2.79 22.56 -28.02
N LEU A 107 2.69 22.59 -29.35
CA LEU A 107 2.31 21.41 -30.14
C LEU A 107 3.38 20.31 -30.11
N THR A 108 4.65 20.69 -30.12
CA THR A 108 5.77 19.73 -30.02
C THR A 108 5.77 19.04 -28.66
N VAL A 109 5.64 19.82 -27.57
CA VAL A 109 5.53 19.28 -26.20
C VAL A 109 4.26 18.44 -26.03
N ARG A 110 3.16 18.77 -26.71
CA ARG A 110 1.96 17.93 -26.71
C ARG A 110 2.22 16.54 -27.30
N GLY A 111 3.06 16.45 -28.33
CA GLY A 111 3.54 15.17 -28.87
C GLY A 111 4.31 14.37 -27.82
N GLU A 112 5.31 15.00 -27.19
CA GLU A 112 6.10 14.39 -26.10
C GLU A 112 5.23 13.89 -24.94
N VAL A 113 4.23 14.68 -24.53
CA VAL A 113 3.31 14.28 -23.45
C VAL A 113 2.48 13.06 -23.86
N LYS A 114 2.06 12.95 -25.13
CA LYS A 114 1.35 11.76 -25.63
C LYS A 114 2.25 10.53 -25.60
N ASP A 115 3.51 10.66 -26.02
CA ASP A 115 4.46 9.55 -26.01
C ASP A 115 4.75 9.08 -24.57
N ALA A 116 4.94 10.03 -23.64
CA ALA A 116 5.09 9.73 -22.22
C ALA A 116 3.83 9.06 -21.63
N THR A 117 2.64 9.51 -22.06
CA THR A 117 1.37 8.90 -21.65
C THR A 117 1.23 7.48 -22.17
N GLN A 118 1.63 7.22 -23.43
CA GLN A 118 1.60 5.88 -24.01
C GLN A 118 2.54 4.92 -23.25
N ARG A 119 3.73 5.39 -22.84
CA ARG A 119 4.65 4.62 -22.00
C ARG A 119 4.05 4.33 -20.63
N PHE A 120 3.43 5.32 -20.00
CA PHE A 120 2.71 5.14 -18.74
C PHE A 120 1.64 4.04 -18.85
N TRP A 121 0.87 3.99 -19.95
CA TRP A 121 -0.15 2.96 -20.15
C TRP A 121 0.41 1.54 -20.28
N LYS A 122 1.64 1.38 -20.81
CA LYS A 122 2.31 0.07 -20.85
C LYS A 122 2.64 -0.44 -19.44
N GLN A 123 3.06 0.45 -18.54
CA GLN A 123 3.43 0.10 -17.17
C GLN A 123 2.25 0.08 -16.18
N PHE A 124 1.13 0.71 -16.54
CA PHE A 124 -0.07 0.86 -15.72
C PHE A 124 -0.51 -0.42 -14.97
N PRO A 125 -0.52 -1.62 -15.56
CA PRO A 125 -0.97 -2.83 -14.87
C PRO A 125 -0.07 -3.24 -13.69
N SER A 126 1.20 -2.84 -13.72
CA SER A 126 2.18 -3.17 -12.68
C SER A 126 2.11 -2.26 -11.46
N TYR A 127 1.37 -1.15 -11.54
CA TYR A 127 1.33 -0.13 -10.50
C TYR A 127 0.51 -0.56 -9.29
N TYR A 128 0.89 -0.04 -8.13
CA TYR A 128 0.16 -0.21 -6.89
C TYR A 128 -1.15 0.58 -6.90
N ARG A 129 -2.19 0.01 -6.28
CA ARG A 129 -3.46 0.71 -6.02
C ARG A 129 -3.50 1.20 -4.58
N LEU A 130 -3.72 2.49 -4.37
CA LEU A 130 -3.82 3.07 -3.04
C LEU A 130 -5.19 2.73 -2.44
N VAL A 131 -5.24 2.00 -1.32
CA VAL A 131 -6.49 1.54 -0.70
C VAL A 131 -6.93 2.47 0.44
N SER A 132 -5.98 3.00 1.21
CA SER A 132 -6.23 3.92 2.31
C SER A 132 -5.67 5.32 2.01
N ASP A 133 -6.27 6.35 2.63
CA ASP A 133 -5.75 7.70 2.48
C ASP A 133 -4.37 7.82 3.14
N PRO A 134 -3.37 8.35 2.41
CA PRO A 134 -2.00 8.32 2.87
C PRO A 134 -1.76 9.34 3.99
N VAL A 135 -1.02 8.93 5.02
CA VAL A 135 -0.75 9.77 6.19
C VAL A 135 0.63 10.43 6.05
N CYS A 136 0.67 11.76 6.20
CA CYS A 136 1.90 12.54 6.13
C CYS A 136 2.41 12.91 7.54
N ARG A 137 3.52 12.31 7.97
CA ARG A 137 4.24 12.67 9.21
C ARG A 137 5.75 12.73 8.93
N GLY A 138 6.16 13.65 8.05
CA GLY A 138 7.53 13.76 7.52
C GLY A 138 7.82 12.77 6.39
N LYS A 139 7.45 11.50 6.60
CA LYS A 139 7.33 10.47 5.56
C LYS A 139 5.86 10.26 5.18
N MET A 140 5.63 9.79 3.96
CA MET A 140 4.31 9.35 3.52
C MET A 140 4.15 7.87 3.87
N ILE A 141 3.01 7.52 4.45
CA ILE A 141 2.63 6.14 4.75
C ILE A 141 1.34 5.86 3.99
N GLY A 142 1.30 4.80 3.20
CA GLY A 142 0.11 4.39 2.46
C GLY A 142 -0.07 2.89 2.54
N ASP A 143 -1.32 2.44 2.40
CA ASP A 143 -1.63 1.03 2.20
C ASP A 143 -1.93 0.81 0.71
N PHE A 144 -1.21 -0.14 0.13
CA PHE A 144 -1.15 -0.41 -1.29
C PHE A 144 -1.65 -1.82 -1.56
N CYS A 145 -2.54 -1.98 -2.52
CA CYS A 145 -2.85 -3.28 -3.12
C CYS A 145 -1.85 -3.50 -4.26
N CYS A 146 -1.06 -4.56 -4.13
CA CYS A 146 -0.13 -5.03 -5.15
C CYS A 146 -0.88 -5.68 -6.31
N PRO A 147 -0.33 -5.62 -7.53
CA PRO A 147 -0.89 -6.36 -8.67
C PRO A 147 -0.98 -7.87 -8.38
N ASP A 148 -0.11 -8.38 -7.49
CA ASP A 148 -0.09 -9.78 -7.03
C ASP A 148 -1.23 -10.12 -6.04
N GLY A 149 -2.14 -9.20 -5.76
CA GLY A 149 -3.27 -9.39 -4.84
C GLY A 149 -2.93 -9.21 -3.36
N GLN A 150 -1.69 -8.90 -3.01
CA GLN A 150 -1.28 -8.65 -1.63
C GLN A 150 -1.59 -7.21 -1.19
N LEU A 151 -2.10 -7.05 0.03
CA LEU A 151 -2.20 -5.74 0.67
C LEU A 151 -0.94 -5.48 1.48
N VAL A 152 -0.25 -4.37 1.22
CA VAL A 152 0.98 -4.00 1.90
C VAL A 152 0.92 -2.57 2.45
N ARG A 153 1.54 -2.34 3.60
CA ARG A 153 1.76 -1.00 4.15
C ARG A 153 3.19 -0.58 3.89
N GLY A 154 3.38 0.51 3.14
CA GLY A 154 4.71 1.01 2.76
C GLY A 154 4.97 2.43 3.22
N ARG A 155 6.25 2.83 3.25
CA ARG A 155 6.67 4.20 3.53
C ARG A 155 7.44 4.77 2.34
N VAL A 156 7.19 6.05 2.04
CA VAL A 156 7.90 6.81 1.02
C VAL A 156 8.58 8.01 1.66
N TYR A 157 9.88 8.15 1.43
CA TYR A 157 10.68 9.26 1.95
C TYR A 157 10.85 10.38 0.94
N ARG A 158 11.01 11.61 1.44
CA ARG A 158 11.22 12.81 0.61
C ARG A 158 12.64 12.92 0.04
N ARG A 159 13.63 12.43 0.79
CA ARG A 159 15.04 12.45 0.41
C ARG A 159 15.43 11.10 -0.21
N PHE A 160 16.47 11.12 -1.03
CA PHE A 160 17.02 9.91 -1.63
C PHE A 160 17.76 9.11 -0.56
N TYR A 161 17.48 7.82 -0.52
CA TYR A 161 18.21 6.84 0.27
C TYR A 161 18.51 5.69 -0.70
N GLY A 162 19.73 5.63 -1.22
CA GLY A 162 20.16 4.55 -2.10
C GLY A 162 20.49 3.28 -1.33
N ASP A 163 20.61 2.16 -2.02
CA ASP A 163 21.07 0.89 -1.43
C ASP A 163 22.59 0.90 -1.16
N HIS A 164 23.34 1.64 -1.99
CA HIS A 164 24.78 1.81 -1.85
C HIS A 164 25.15 3.27 -1.58
N ASN A 165 26.28 3.48 -0.88
CA ASN A 165 26.83 4.78 -0.44
C ASN A 165 27.24 5.76 -1.56
N THR A 166 26.68 5.61 -2.76
CA THR A 166 26.81 6.57 -3.85
C THR A 166 26.00 7.82 -3.55
N THR A 167 26.69 8.96 -3.52
CA THR A 167 26.08 10.28 -3.49
C THR A 167 25.15 10.44 -4.70
N PRO A 168 23.85 10.72 -4.50
CA PRO A 168 22.94 10.90 -5.61
C PRO A 168 23.38 12.11 -6.45
N ALA A 169 23.35 11.98 -7.78
CA ALA A 169 23.41 13.13 -8.68
C ALA A 169 22.19 14.05 -8.53
N HIS A 170 21.12 13.57 -7.88
CA HIS A 170 19.88 14.30 -7.68
C HIS A 170 19.85 15.07 -6.35
N TYR A 171 19.66 16.39 -6.44
CA TYR A 171 19.24 17.21 -5.31
C TYR A 171 17.87 16.76 -4.75
N SER A 172 17.65 16.98 -3.45
CA SER A 172 16.40 16.61 -2.76
C SER A 172 15.11 17.11 -3.44
N MET A 173 15.19 18.23 -4.17
CA MET A 173 14.06 18.81 -4.90
C MET A 173 13.67 18.02 -6.15
N ARG A 174 14.60 17.29 -6.79
CA ARG A 174 14.30 16.40 -7.92
C ARG A 174 13.71 15.08 -7.40
N TRP A 175 14.35 14.48 -6.38
CA TRP A 175 13.95 13.18 -5.85
C TRP A 175 12.52 13.17 -5.26
N GLN A 176 12.05 14.25 -4.64
CA GLN A 176 10.67 14.28 -4.12
C GLN A 176 9.59 14.08 -5.20
N HIS A 177 9.91 14.31 -6.48
CA HIS A 177 9.04 14.05 -7.63
C HIS A 177 9.29 12.65 -8.19
N VAL A 178 10.56 12.28 -8.39
CA VAL A 178 10.98 10.98 -8.94
C VAL A 178 10.58 9.83 -8.01
N GLY A 179 10.93 9.92 -6.73
CA GLY A 179 10.57 8.95 -5.70
C GLY A 179 9.11 9.01 -5.24
N GLY A 180 8.21 9.65 -6.01
CA GLY A 180 6.77 9.61 -5.76
C GLY A 180 6.27 10.29 -4.46
N TRP A 181 7.12 10.95 -3.67
CA TRP A 181 6.71 11.55 -2.39
C TRP A 181 5.66 12.65 -2.57
N ARG A 182 5.87 13.57 -3.52
CA ARG A 182 4.88 14.61 -3.85
C ARG A 182 3.62 14.04 -4.48
N LEU A 183 3.76 12.98 -5.29
CA LEU A 183 2.63 12.29 -5.90
C LEU A 183 1.73 11.72 -4.80
N LEU A 184 2.28 10.86 -3.93
CA LEU A 184 1.53 10.23 -2.84
C LEU A 184 0.92 11.24 -1.87
N ARG A 185 1.57 12.38 -1.64
CA ARG A 185 1.04 13.47 -0.81
C ARG A 185 -0.23 14.13 -1.39
N ARG A 186 -0.38 14.12 -2.72
CA ARG A 186 -1.53 14.72 -3.43
C ARG A 186 -2.65 13.71 -3.68
N LEU A 187 -2.31 12.44 -3.84
CA LEU A 187 -3.27 11.38 -4.15
C LEU A 187 -4.14 11.01 -2.93
N ARG A 188 -5.28 10.39 -3.23
CA ARG A 188 -6.23 9.82 -2.26
C ARG A 188 -6.50 8.35 -2.60
N LYS A 189 -7.20 7.64 -1.71
CA LYS A 189 -7.61 6.25 -1.96
C LYS A 189 -8.28 6.07 -3.34
N GLY A 190 -8.03 4.94 -3.98
CA GLY A 190 -8.43 4.61 -5.36
C GLY A 190 -7.42 5.01 -6.44
N SER A 191 -6.44 5.85 -6.10
CA SER A 191 -5.42 6.32 -7.05
C SER A 191 -4.33 5.27 -7.29
N LEU A 192 -3.54 5.47 -8.36
CA LEU A 192 -2.39 4.65 -8.69
C LEU A 192 -1.11 5.20 -8.07
N PHE A 193 -0.21 4.30 -7.70
CA PHE A 193 1.14 4.63 -7.25
C PHE A 193 2.16 3.76 -8.00
N PRO A 194 3.24 4.35 -8.56
CA PRO A 194 4.21 3.59 -9.37
C PRO A 194 4.89 2.47 -8.57
N SER A 195 5.11 1.33 -9.21
CA SER A 195 5.80 0.16 -8.64
C SER A 195 7.32 0.26 -8.69
N ASP A 196 7.86 1.13 -9.56
CA ASP A 196 9.30 1.32 -9.75
C ASP A 196 9.92 2.29 -8.74
N VAL A 197 9.09 2.86 -7.84
CA VAL A 197 9.52 3.78 -6.78
C VAL A 197 9.87 2.97 -5.53
N PRO A 198 10.94 3.31 -4.80
CA PRO A 198 11.34 2.51 -3.65
C PRO A 198 10.36 2.67 -2.48
N LEU A 199 9.94 1.53 -1.92
CA LEU A 199 9.07 1.44 -0.75
C LEU A 199 9.86 0.92 0.44
N TYR A 200 9.83 1.68 1.54
CA TYR A 200 10.60 1.36 2.74
C TYR A 200 9.70 0.78 3.82
N SER A 201 10.23 -0.16 4.60
CA SER A 201 9.54 -0.77 5.75
C SER A 201 8.16 -1.31 5.34
N VAL A 202 8.13 -2.00 4.21
CA VAL A 202 6.95 -2.66 3.67
C VAL A 202 6.57 -3.81 4.60
N ALA A 203 5.33 -3.76 5.10
CA ALA A 203 4.75 -4.79 5.93
C ALA A 203 3.50 -5.35 5.22
N PRO A 204 3.47 -6.64 4.83
CA PRO A 204 2.27 -7.25 4.31
C PRO A 204 1.21 -7.34 5.41
N PHE A 205 -0.06 -7.14 5.03
CA PHE A 205 -1.17 -7.41 5.93
C PHE A 205 -1.41 -8.92 6.00
N PRO A 206 -1.63 -9.48 7.20
CA PRO A 206 -1.97 -10.88 7.34
C PRO A 206 -3.27 -11.16 6.58
N GLN A 207 -3.28 -12.25 5.82
CA GLN A 207 -4.47 -12.74 5.14
C GLN A 207 -5.17 -13.75 6.05
N ILE A 208 -6.49 -13.78 5.96
CA ILE A 208 -7.36 -14.75 6.61
C ILE A 208 -8.16 -15.43 5.50
N ASP A 209 -8.55 -16.69 5.70
CA ASP A 209 -9.21 -17.46 4.66
C ASP A 209 -10.67 -17.01 4.45
N TYR A 210 -11.28 -16.44 5.49
CA TYR A 210 -12.68 -15.98 5.46
C TYR A 210 -12.78 -14.47 5.22
N PRO A 211 -13.71 -14.01 4.36
CA PRO A 211 -13.88 -12.59 4.11
C PRO A 211 -14.39 -11.84 5.36
N ASN A 212 -13.71 -10.75 5.71
CA ASN A 212 -14.05 -9.93 6.88
C ASN A 212 -15.13 -8.86 6.65
N THR A 213 -15.71 -8.81 5.45
CA THR A 213 -16.64 -7.74 5.02
C THR A 213 -17.99 -7.78 5.74
N LEU A 214 -18.48 -8.97 6.10
CA LEU A 214 -19.80 -9.19 6.71
C LEU A 214 -19.72 -9.72 8.15
N ILE A 215 -18.56 -9.60 8.80
CA ILE A 215 -18.42 -10.04 10.19
C ILE A 215 -19.30 -9.17 11.09
N GLY A 216 -20.27 -9.81 11.75
CA GLY A 216 -21.19 -9.15 12.69
C GLY A 216 -20.43 -8.47 13.84
N LYS A 217 -20.88 -7.27 14.23
CA LYS A 217 -20.24 -6.49 15.31
C LYS A 217 -20.29 -7.17 16.69
N LYS A 218 -21.17 -8.17 16.85
CA LYS A 218 -21.52 -8.82 18.13
C LYS A 218 -20.52 -9.86 18.64
N LEU A 219 -19.47 -10.19 17.89
CA LEU A 219 -18.46 -11.15 18.36
C LEU A 219 -17.68 -10.62 19.58
N THR A 220 -17.31 -11.52 20.47
CA THR A 220 -16.47 -11.19 21.63
C THR A 220 -15.06 -10.78 21.19
N PRO A 221 -14.30 -10.02 22.01
CA PRO A 221 -12.91 -9.68 21.68
C PRO A 221 -12.02 -10.92 21.47
N LEU A 222 -12.29 -12.01 22.19
CA LEU A 222 -11.58 -13.28 22.06
C LEU A 222 -11.84 -13.93 20.69
N GLU A 223 -13.12 -14.05 20.31
CA GLU A 223 -13.54 -14.55 18.99
C GLU A 223 -12.95 -13.71 17.85
N LYS A 224 -13.00 -12.38 17.96
CA LYS A 224 -12.43 -11.46 16.97
C LYS A 224 -10.93 -11.67 16.80
N THR A 225 -10.21 -11.89 17.90
CA THR A 225 -8.77 -12.13 17.87
C THR A 225 -8.45 -13.48 17.24
N ALA A 226 -9.18 -14.52 17.62
CA ALA A 226 -9.05 -15.86 17.08
C ALA A 226 -9.29 -15.89 15.55
N MET A 227 -10.38 -15.25 15.09
CA MET A 227 -10.66 -15.06 13.66
C MET A 227 -9.58 -14.26 12.94
N ALA A 228 -9.09 -13.16 13.54
CA ALA A 228 -8.04 -12.34 12.93
C ALA A 228 -6.69 -13.05 12.79
N LEU A 229 -6.45 -14.08 13.61
CA LEU A 229 -5.26 -14.93 13.56
C LEU A 229 -5.45 -16.18 12.68
N ASN A 230 -6.55 -16.26 11.93
CA ASN A 230 -6.92 -17.41 11.09
C ASN A 230 -7.07 -18.73 11.88
N SER A 231 -7.46 -18.62 13.16
CA SER A 231 -7.78 -19.77 14.02
C SER A 231 -9.15 -19.51 14.65
N PRO A 232 -10.23 -19.54 13.85
CA PRO A 232 -11.58 -19.32 14.38
C PRO A 232 -11.84 -20.37 15.47
N MET A 233 -12.28 -19.92 16.64
CA MET A 233 -12.72 -20.85 17.68
C MET A 233 -13.99 -21.52 17.18
N ASP A 234 -13.92 -22.81 16.91
CA ASP A 234 -15.08 -23.61 16.60
C ASP A 234 -15.80 -23.93 17.92
N ILE A 235 -16.58 -22.96 18.40
CA ILE A 235 -17.25 -23.01 19.71
C ILE A 235 -18.24 -24.19 19.79
N MET A 236 -18.61 -24.80 18.65
CA MET A 236 -19.54 -25.93 18.59
C MET A 236 -18.92 -27.31 18.39
N SER A 237 -17.60 -27.45 18.17
CA SER A 237 -17.00 -28.76 17.86
C SER A 237 -16.05 -29.31 18.92
N VAL A 238 -15.68 -28.55 19.96
CA VAL A 238 -14.92 -29.12 21.08
C VAL A 238 -15.91 -29.83 22.03
N PRO A 239 -15.93 -31.17 22.08
CA PRO A 239 -16.78 -31.89 23.02
C PRO A 239 -16.40 -31.49 24.46
N ASP A 240 -17.40 -31.40 25.34
CA ASP A 240 -17.24 -30.97 26.74
C ASP A 240 -16.21 -31.83 27.53
N SER A 241 -15.80 -32.97 26.96
CA SER A 241 -14.76 -33.87 27.47
C SER A 241 -13.33 -33.30 27.40
N GLU A 242 -13.07 -32.24 26.62
CA GLU A 242 -11.72 -31.69 26.41
C GLU A 242 -11.51 -30.26 26.98
N LEU A 243 -12.55 -29.62 27.53
CA LEU A 243 -12.41 -28.29 28.13
C LEU A 243 -11.91 -28.38 29.58
N GLY A 244 -10.93 -27.53 29.91
CA GLY A 244 -10.49 -27.33 31.30
C GLY A 244 -11.60 -26.74 32.18
N VAL A 245 -11.47 -26.91 33.50
CA VAL A 245 -12.48 -26.48 34.50
C VAL A 245 -12.77 -24.97 34.42
N GLU A 246 -11.77 -24.15 34.07
CA GLU A 246 -11.94 -22.70 33.92
C GLU A 246 -12.68 -22.32 32.63
N ASP A 247 -12.43 -23.04 31.52
CA ASP A 247 -13.08 -22.80 30.23
C ASP A 247 -14.54 -23.28 30.22
N LEU A 248 -14.84 -24.36 30.94
CA LEU A 248 -16.23 -24.80 31.21
C LEU A 248 -17.01 -23.77 32.03
N LYS A 249 -16.35 -23.12 32.99
CA LYS A 249 -16.96 -22.06 33.80
C LYS A 249 -17.24 -20.83 32.94
N ALA A 250 -16.32 -20.45 32.05
CA ALA A 250 -16.53 -19.36 31.09
C ALA A 250 -17.67 -19.68 30.09
N LYS A 251 -17.74 -20.90 29.57
CA LYS A 251 -18.82 -21.36 28.68
C LYS A 251 -20.19 -21.33 29.36
N ARG A 252 -20.29 -21.76 30.62
CA ARG A 252 -21.54 -21.69 31.40
C ARG A 252 -21.96 -20.26 31.72
N VAL A 253 -21.00 -19.37 32.01
CA VAL A 253 -21.31 -17.94 32.22
C VAL A 253 -21.83 -17.33 30.93
N MET A 254 -21.17 -17.59 29.79
CA MET A 254 -21.61 -17.10 28.48
C MET A 254 -23.00 -17.64 28.10
N GLN A 255 -23.29 -18.92 28.34
CA GLN A 255 -24.62 -19.49 28.10
C GLN A 255 -25.68 -18.84 28.99
N ARG A 256 -25.36 -18.58 30.26
CA ARG A 256 -26.26 -17.91 31.19
C ARG A 256 -26.49 -16.45 30.81
N ASP A 257 -25.48 -15.77 30.32
CA ASP A 257 -25.57 -14.39 29.84
C ASP A 257 -26.43 -14.33 28.56
N LEU A 258 -26.27 -15.28 27.63
CA LEU A 258 -27.12 -15.39 26.44
C LEU A 258 -28.58 -15.69 26.78
N GLU A 259 -28.83 -16.55 27.78
CA GLU A 259 -30.18 -16.82 28.30
C GLU A 259 -30.79 -15.59 28.99
N GLN A 260 -29.98 -14.81 29.72
CA GLN A 260 -30.43 -13.58 30.37
C GLN A 260 -30.69 -12.46 29.35
N GLU A 261 -29.88 -12.35 28.30
CA GLU A 261 -30.12 -11.43 27.19
C GLU A 261 -31.39 -11.79 26.44
N ALA A 262 -31.62 -13.08 26.15
CA ALA A 262 -32.85 -13.56 25.52
C ALA A 262 -34.09 -13.22 26.36
N LYS A 263 -34.03 -13.43 27.68
CA LYS A 263 -35.12 -13.08 28.61
C LYS A 263 -35.35 -11.58 28.71
N ALA A 264 -34.29 -10.77 28.77
CA ALA A 264 -34.40 -9.32 28.75
C ALA A 264 -34.98 -8.81 27.42
N GLN A 265 -34.66 -9.43 26.29
CA GLN A 265 -35.26 -9.10 25.01
C GLN A 265 -36.73 -9.51 24.94
N GLU A 266 -37.10 -10.65 25.51
CA GLU A 266 -38.48 -11.10 25.62
C GLU A 266 -39.32 -10.18 26.53
N GLU A 267 -38.76 -9.74 27.66
CA GLU A 267 -39.40 -8.74 28.55
C GLU A 267 -39.52 -7.37 27.89
N LEU A 268 -38.50 -6.91 27.16
CA LEU A 268 -38.58 -5.66 26.38
C LEU A 268 -39.63 -5.75 25.25
N ASN A 269 -39.74 -6.90 24.59
CA ASN A 269 -40.76 -7.15 23.57
C ASN A 269 -42.18 -7.20 24.18
N ASN A 270 -42.32 -7.69 25.41
CA ASN A 270 -43.59 -7.70 26.15
C ASN A 270 -44.00 -6.32 26.67
N ILE A 271 -43.05 -5.48 27.07
CA ILE A 271 -43.32 -4.12 27.59
C ILE A 271 -43.61 -3.12 26.46
N PHE A 272 -42.91 -3.22 25.33
CA PHE A 272 -43.05 -2.27 24.22
C PHE A 272 -43.93 -2.79 23.07
N GLY A 273 -44.48 -4.00 23.19
CA GLY A 273 -45.20 -4.70 22.13
C GLY A 273 -44.26 -5.16 21.01
N ALA A 274 -44.64 -6.22 20.30
CA ALA A 274 -43.84 -6.93 19.30
C ALA A 274 -43.32 -6.09 18.10
N ASN A 275 -43.57 -4.78 18.07
CA ASN A 275 -43.16 -3.86 17.00
C ASN A 275 -42.07 -2.85 17.43
N ALA A 276 -41.52 -2.92 18.64
CA ALA A 276 -40.48 -1.98 19.08
C ALA A 276 -39.05 -2.33 18.61
N GLY A 277 -38.89 -3.40 17.82
CA GLY A 277 -37.66 -3.73 17.11
C GLY A 277 -37.38 -2.85 15.88
N GLU A 278 -38.34 -2.02 15.45
CA GLU A 278 -38.25 -1.22 14.21
C GLU A 278 -37.54 0.14 14.37
N ASN A 279 -36.99 0.45 15.56
CA ASN A 279 -36.24 1.68 15.80
C ASN A 279 -34.71 1.50 15.85
N GLN A 280 -34.19 0.37 15.40
CA GLN A 280 -32.88 0.40 14.77
C GLN A 280 -33.07 1.07 13.41
N GLN A 281 -32.85 2.39 13.34
CA GLN A 281 -32.76 3.06 12.06
C GLN A 281 -31.86 2.21 11.16
N PRO A 282 -32.38 1.62 10.07
CA PRO A 282 -31.51 1.04 9.08
C PRO A 282 -30.58 2.17 8.65
N VAL A 283 -29.29 1.85 8.48
CA VAL A 283 -28.45 2.65 7.61
C VAL A 283 -29.19 2.67 6.28
N VAL A 284 -29.92 3.75 6.03
CA VAL A 284 -30.69 3.95 4.81
C VAL A 284 -29.65 4.15 3.72
N ASP A 285 -29.28 3.04 3.09
CA ASP A 285 -28.63 3.06 1.81
C ASP A 285 -29.53 3.82 0.83
N GLY A 286 -28.91 4.75 0.13
CA GLY A 286 -29.58 5.87 -0.51
C GLY A 286 -30.60 5.47 -1.57
N ARG A 287 -31.74 6.17 -1.52
CA ARG A 287 -32.52 6.75 -2.65
C ARG A 287 -33.94 7.14 -2.19
N LYS A 288 -34.06 7.88 -1.08
CA LYS A 288 -35.30 8.65 -0.85
C LYS A 288 -35.24 9.90 -1.74
N PRO A 289 -36.28 10.23 -2.51
CA PRO A 289 -36.34 11.50 -3.20
C PRO A 289 -36.36 12.61 -2.14
N ILE A 290 -35.26 13.34 -2.01
CA ILE A 290 -35.15 14.49 -1.11
C ILE A 290 -35.85 15.65 -1.80
N SER A 291 -36.84 16.26 -1.13
CA SER A 291 -37.48 17.48 -1.65
C SER A 291 -36.47 18.64 -1.67
N ALA A 292 -36.66 19.59 -2.59
CA ALA A 292 -35.77 20.75 -2.70
C ALA A 292 -35.67 21.54 -1.37
N GLU A 293 -36.75 21.57 -0.60
CA GLU A 293 -36.81 22.21 0.72
C GLU A 293 -35.95 21.49 1.76
N GLN A 294 -36.04 20.15 1.83
CA GLN A 294 -35.21 19.34 2.74
C GLN A 294 -33.72 19.47 2.41
N TRP A 295 -33.38 19.53 1.13
CA TRP A 295 -32.00 19.76 0.69
C TRP A 295 -31.51 21.16 1.07
N HIS A 296 -32.33 22.19 0.84
CA HIS A 296 -31.99 23.56 1.19
C HIS A 296 -31.78 23.73 2.71
N ASP A 297 -32.63 23.13 3.54
CA ASP A 297 -32.48 23.16 5.00
C ASP A 297 -31.25 22.39 5.48
N ALA A 298 -30.93 21.25 4.86
CA ALA A 298 -29.70 20.52 5.15
C ALA A 298 -28.45 21.37 4.83
N VAL A 299 -28.45 22.06 3.68
CA VAL A 299 -27.37 22.98 3.28
C VAL A 299 -27.30 24.18 4.24
N ARG A 300 -28.45 24.73 4.67
CA ARG A 300 -28.51 25.85 5.63
C ARG A 300 -27.90 25.46 6.98
N LYS A 301 -28.24 24.27 7.50
CA LYS A 301 -27.67 23.72 8.73
C LYS A 301 -26.17 23.47 8.60
N ALA A 302 -25.71 22.97 7.44
CA ALA A 302 -24.29 22.78 7.16
C ALA A 302 -23.52 24.11 7.13
N LYS A 303 -24.04 25.13 6.45
CA LYS A 303 -23.43 26.48 6.41
C LYS A 303 -23.32 27.08 7.82
N GLN A 304 -24.37 27.00 8.62
CA GLN A 304 -24.35 27.48 10.01
C GLN A 304 -23.31 26.74 10.86
N ARG A 305 -23.14 25.43 10.68
CA ARG A 305 -22.14 24.63 11.40
C ARG A 305 -20.73 25.08 11.07
N VAL A 306 -20.43 25.35 9.81
CA VAL A 306 -19.12 25.84 9.36
C VAL A 306 -18.83 27.23 9.92
N VAL A 307 -19.79 28.16 9.85
CA VAL A 307 -19.64 29.52 10.40
C VAL A 307 -19.46 29.50 11.92
N ARG A 308 -20.24 28.69 12.64
CA ARG A 308 -20.07 28.53 14.10
C ARG A 308 -18.72 27.91 14.45
N HIS A 309 -18.24 26.96 13.65
CA HIS A 309 -16.93 26.35 13.85
C HIS A 309 -15.79 27.36 13.66
N SER A 310 -15.82 28.16 12.59
CA SER A 310 -14.79 29.17 12.34
C SER A 310 -14.75 30.25 13.44
N GLN A 311 -15.92 30.73 13.88
CA GLN A 311 -16.02 31.71 14.97
C GLN A 311 -15.52 31.16 16.33
N LYS A 312 -15.76 29.87 16.61
CA LYS A 312 -15.43 29.25 17.90
C LYS A 312 -14.08 28.53 17.94
N ALA A 313 -13.40 28.37 16.80
CA ALA A 313 -12.15 27.59 16.72
C ALA A 313 -11.06 28.14 17.65
N VAL A 314 -10.77 29.44 17.56
CA VAL A 314 -9.74 30.11 18.38
C VAL A 314 -10.07 30.08 19.88
N PRO A 315 -11.26 30.50 20.35
CA PRO A 315 -11.57 30.48 21.78
C PRO A 315 -11.66 29.05 22.34
N ASN A 316 -12.13 28.06 21.57
CA ASN A 316 -12.16 26.66 22.02
C ASN A 316 -10.75 26.06 22.11
N ALA A 317 -9.85 26.39 21.19
CA ALA A 317 -8.44 25.98 21.27
C ALA A 317 -7.75 26.56 22.52
N ALA A 318 -8.03 27.82 22.87
CA ALA A 318 -7.52 28.43 24.09
C ALA A 318 -8.08 27.76 25.36
N LYS A 319 -9.40 27.50 25.40
CA LYS A 319 -10.05 26.79 26.53
C LYS A 319 -9.48 25.39 26.74
N THR A 320 -9.34 24.61 25.67
CA THR A 320 -8.79 23.25 25.72
C THR A 320 -7.31 23.24 26.11
N ARG A 321 -6.51 24.20 25.62
CA ARG A 321 -5.11 24.39 26.04
C ARG A 321 -4.99 24.74 27.53
N ASN A 322 -5.87 25.58 28.06
CA ASN A 322 -5.86 25.92 29.49
C ASN A 322 -6.32 24.76 30.37
N ALA A 323 -7.36 24.01 29.96
CA ALA A 323 -7.80 22.81 30.66
C ALA A 323 -6.70 21.74 30.72
N THR A 324 -6.00 21.50 29.61
CA THR A 324 -4.88 20.56 29.55
C THR A 324 -3.66 21.03 30.35
N ARG A 325 -3.39 22.34 30.43
CA ARG A 325 -2.35 22.90 31.31
C ARG A 325 -2.67 22.70 32.79
N ARG A 326 -3.93 22.89 33.21
CA ARG A 326 -4.36 22.67 34.60
C ARG A 326 -4.19 21.22 35.05
N LEU A 327 -4.37 20.26 34.13
CA LEU A 327 -4.17 18.83 34.41
C LEU A 327 -2.69 18.39 34.35
N ARG A 328 -1.79 19.19 33.78
CA ARG A 328 -0.36 18.90 33.71
C ARG A 328 0.37 19.47 34.95
N VAL A 329 0.24 18.79 36.09
CA VAL A 329 0.94 19.16 37.34
C VAL A 329 2.45 18.86 37.28
N GLN A 330 2.91 17.97 36.39
CA GLN A 330 4.33 17.74 36.14
C GLN A 330 4.59 17.54 34.65
N SER A 331 4.93 18.62 33.94
CA SER A 331 5.57 18.50 32.63
C SER A 331 6.94 17.87 32.85
N ARG A 332 7.12 16.58 32.47
CA ARG A 332 8.44 15.94 32.41
C ARG A 332 9.40 16.85 31.63
N LYS A 333 10.30 17.54 32.33
CA LYS A 333 11.52 18.07 31.72
C LYS A 333 12.39 16.85 31.41
N GLN A 334 12.33 16.35 30.18
CA GLN A 334 13.23 15.27 29.78
C GLN A 334 14.67 15.79 29.76
N THR A 335 15.46 15.11 30.58
CA THR A 335 16.90 15.10 30.80
C THR A 335 17.69 14.86 29.50
N MET A 336 17.84 15.88 28.65
CA MET A 336 18.87 15.87 27.60
C MET A 336 20.28 16.15 28.15
N ALA A 337 20.40 16.57 29.42
CA ALA A 337 21.68 16.84 30.08
C ALA A 337 22.40 15.59 30.63
N ASN A 338 21.69 14.47 30.88
CA ASN A 338 22.28 13.27 31.48
C ASN A 338 22.84 12.25 30.47
N ARG A 339 22.74 12.49 29.15
CA ARG A 339 23.25 11.58 28.11
C ARG A 339 24.67 11.90 27.62
N ARG A 340 25.36 12.86 28.23
CA ARG A 340 26.74 13.25 27.89
C ARG A 340 27.81 12.77 28.88
N ARG A 341 27.47 11.93 29.85
CA ARG A 341 28.44 11.38 30.83
C ARG A 341 28.86 9.93 30.62
N ASP A 342 28.31 9.24 29.62
CA ASP A 342 28.62 7.84 29.33
C ASP A 342 29.23 7.64 27.93
N TYR A 343 30.10 8.56 27.50
CA TYR A 343 31.02 8.36 26.36
C TYR A 343 32.44 8.69 26.77
#